data_AF-A0A7C4FPF6-F1
#
_entry.id   AF-A0A7C4FPF6-F1
#
_cell.length_a   1.000
_cell.length_b   1.000
_cell.length_c   1.000
_cell.angle_alpha   90.00
_cell.angle_beta   90.00
_cell.angle_gamma   90.00
#
_symmetry.space_group_name_H-M   'P 1'
#
loop_
_entity.id
_entity.type
_entity.pdbx_description
1 polymer ?
#
loop_
_entity_poly.entity_id
_entity_poly.type
_entity_poly.pdbx_seq_one_letter_code
_entity_poly.pdbx_strand_id
1 'polypeptide(L)' 'MRIAFASGKGRTGKTTLAVNMAYLLSLSGYRVKFLDLDVEEPDAIFFLTSR' A
#
# COMPACT_ATOMS: atom_id res chain seq x y z
N MET A 1 -6.19 -13.94 1.28
CA MET A 1 -7.01 -12.79 0.86
C MET A 1 -6.16 -11.88 -0.03
N ARG A 2 -6.76 -11.22 -1.04
CA ARG A 2 -6.10 -10.21 -1.88
C ARG A 2 -6.94 -8.93 -1.85
N ILE A 3 -6.32 -7.79 -1.58
CA ILE A 3 -6.97 -6.49 -1.51
C ILE A 3 -6.28 -5.57 -2.53
N ALA A 4 -7.05 -4.87 -3.34
CA ALA A 4 -6.53 -3.96 -4.37
C ALA A 4 -7.10 -2.56 -4.15
N PHE A 5 -6.23 -1.56 -4.17
CA PHE A 5 -6.60 -0.14 -4.13
C PHE A 5 -6.36 0.47 -5.51
N ALA A 6 -7.42 0.66 -6.29
CA ALA A 6 -7.35 1.17 -7.65
C ALA A 6 -8.18 2.46 -7.80
N SER A 7 -7.75 3.36 -8.68
CA SER A 7 -8.44 4.62 -9.00
C SER A 7 -7.94 5.13 -10.34
N GLY A 8 -8.86 5.55 -11.22
CA GLY A 8 -8.53 6.08 -12.54
C GLY A 8 -7.99 7.52 -12.55
N LYS A 9 -7.86 8.17 -11.39
CA LYS A 9 -7.21 9.48 -11.25
C LYS A 9 -5.97 9.35 -10.36
N GLY A 10 -4.90 10.05 -10.75
CA GLY A 10 -3.69 10.20 -9.94
C GLY A 10 -3.97 11.00 -8.65
N ARG A 11 -3.11 10.83 -7.64
CA ARG A 11 -3.10 11.66 -6.41
C ARG A 11 -4.41 11.66 -5.60
N THR A 12 -5.15 10.56 -5.62
CA THR A 12 -6.41 10.37 -4.86
C THR A 12 -6.22 9.77 -3.46
N GLY A 13 -4.97 9.67 -2.97
CA GLY A 13 -4.66 9.10 -1.65
C GLY A 13 -4.61 7.56 -1.59
N LYS A 14 -4.61 6.87 -2.75
CA LYS A 14 -4.52 5.40 -2.84
C LYS A 14 -3.33 4.85 -2.06
N THR A 15 -2.14 5.37 -2.33
CA THR A 15 -0.89 4.93 -1.72
C THR A 15 -0.96 5.09 -0.21
N THR A 16 -1.41 6.25 0.28
CA THR A 16 -1.61 6.53 1.70
C THR A 16 -2.54 5.52 2.37
N LEU A 17 -3.70 5.22 1.76
CA LEU A 17 -4.64 4.25 2.32
C LEU A 17 -4.06 2.83 2.29
N ALA A 18 -3.41 2.45 1.19
CA ALA A 18 -2.85 1.12 1.00
C ALA A 18 -1.75 0.81 2.01
N VAL A 19 -0.79 1.73 2.21
CA VAL A 19 0.33 1.52 3.16
C VAL A 19 -0.15 1.47 4.61
N ASN A 20 -1.11 2.32 4.99
CA ASN A 20 -1.67 2.30 6.34
C ASN A 20 -2.48 1.02 6.62
N MET A 21 -3.27 0.55 5.65
CA MET A 21 -4.00 -0.71 5.81
C MET A 21 -3.05 -1.90 5.90
N ALA A 22 -1.98 -1.93 5.09
CA ALA A 22 -0.95 -2.96 5.19
C ALA A 22 -0.27 -2.97 6.57
N TYR A 23 0.05 -1.78 7.10
CA TYR A 23 0.62 -1.63 8.44
C TYR A 23 -0.34 -2.13 9.53
N LEU A 24 -1.60 -1.72 9.52
CA LEU A 24 -2.62 -2.16 10.47
C LEU A 24 -2.84 -3.69 10.44
N LEU A 25 -2.85 -4.29 9.25
CA LEU A 25 -2.95 -5.74 9.09
C LEU A 25 -1.71 -6.44 9.66
N SER A 26 -0.52 -5.88 9.47
CA SER A 26 0.70 -6.44 10.06
C SER A 26 0.67 -6.38 11.59
N LEU A 27 0.20 -5.27 12.18
CA LEU A 27 0.02 -5.13 13.64
C LEU A 27 -1.03 -6.10 14.18
N SER A 28 -2.03 -6.44 13.38
CA SER A 28 -3.06 -7.44 13.71
C SER A 28 -2.57 -8.89 13.58
N GLY A 29 -1.27 -9.11 13.33
CA GLY A 29 -0.66 -10.44 13.27
C GLY A 29 -0.77 -11.14 11.91
N TYR A 30 -1.27 -10.46 10.87
CA TYR A 30 -1.31 -11.05 9.52
C TYR A 30 0.05 -10.97 8.84
N ARG A 31 0.43 -12.02 8.12
CA ARG A 31 1.54 -11.96 7.16
C ARG A 31 1.09 -11.18 5.93
N VAL A 32 1.61 -9.96 5.78
CA VAL A 32 1.26 -9.05 4.70
C VAL A 32 2.37 -9.03 3.65
N LYS A 33 1.98 -9.08 2.38
CA LYS A 33 2.85 -8.78 1.24
C LYS A 33 2.27 -7.55 0.54
N PHE A 34 3.06 -6.49 0.48
CA PHE A 34 2.69 -5.26 -0.23
C PHE A 34 3.29 -5.28 -1.63
N LEU A 35 2.53 -4.84 -2.63
CA LEU A 35 2.99 -4.70 -4.01
C LEU A 35 2.51 -3.35 -4.53
N ASP A 36 3.45 -2.49 -4.91
CA ASP A 36 3.15 -1.26 -5.62
C ASP A 36 3.03 -1.58 -7.11
N LEU A 37 1.90 -1.20 -7.70
CA LEU A 37 1.58 -1.43 -9.12
C LEU A 37 1.42 -0.12 -9.88
N ASP A 38 1.70 1.03 -9.25
CA ASP A 38 1.73 2.30 -9.94
C ASP A 38 3.01 2.39 -10.79
N VAL A 39 2.85 2.46 -12.11
CA VAL A 39 3.97 2.54 -13.06
C VAL A 39 4.47 3.98 -13.18
N GLU A 40 3.59 4.96 -12.98
CA GLU A 40 3.89 6.38 -13.16
C GLU A 40 4.53 6.97 -11.88
N GLU A 41 3.97 6.65 -10.71
CA GLU A 41 4.38 7.21 -9.41
C GLU A 41 4.44 6.13 -8.29
N PRO A 42 5.47 5.24 -8.27
CA PRO A 42 5.61 4.17 -7.27
C PRO A 42 6.12 4.68 -5.90
N ASP A 43 5.30 5.47 -5.21
CA ASP A 43 5.67 6.17 -3.98
C ASP A 43 5.61 5.32 -2.71
N ALA A 44 5.11 4.07 -2.75
CA ALA A 44 4.87 3.30 -1.53
C ALA A 44 6.16 3.06 -0.72
N ILE A 45 7.31 3.00 -1.38
CA ILE A 45 8.61 2.79 -0.73
C ILE A 45 8.97 3.88 0.28
N PHE A 46 8.48 5.11 0.11
CA PHE A 46 8.74 6.21 1.05
C PHE A 46 8.02 6.03 2.39
N PHE A 47 6.98 5.18 2.44
CA PHE A 47 6.17 4.95 3.64
C PHE A 47 6.46 3.61 4.30
N LEU A 48 7.22 2.72 3.64
CA LEU A 48 7.51 1.37 4.11
C LEU A 48 8.95 1.30 4.62
N THR A 49 9.13 0.95 5.89
CA THR A 49 10.46 0.66 6.44
C THR A 49 10.83 -0.79 6.18
N SER A 50 12.09 -1.06 5.85
CA SER A 50 12.65 -2.41 5.89
C SER A 50 12.77 -2.82 7.35
N ARG A 51 12.05 -3.87 7.76
CA ARG A 51 12.33 -4.65 8.96
C ARG A 51 12.56 -6.09 8.57
#